data_AF-A0A0F8Y5H4-F1
#
_entry.id   AF-A0A0F8Y5H4-F1
#
_cell.length_a   1.000
_cell.length_b   1.000
_cell.length_c   1.000
_cell.angle_alpha   90.00
_cell.angle_beta   90.00
_cell.angle_gamma   90.00
#
_symmetry.space_group_name_H-M   'P 1'
#
loop_
_entity.id
_entity.type
_entity.pdbx_description
1 polymer ?
#
loop_
_entity_poly.entity_id
_entity_poly.type
_entity_poly.pdbx_seq_one_letter_code
_entity_poly.pdbx_strand_id
1 'polypeptide(L)' 'MEGKTVKCPVCGKPYVVHPYVVGDQSACPKCREEARKDLPNKWR' A
#
# COMPACT_ATOMS: atom_id res chain seq x y z
N MET A 1 9.92 -12.01 -11.12
CA MET A 1 9.97 -11.49 -9.74
C MET A 1 8.83 -12.14 -8.96
N GLU A 2 9.14 -13.00 -7.99
CA GLU A 2 8.13 -13.56 -7.09
C GLU A 2 7.76 -12.52 -6.02
N GLY A 3 6.49 -12.13 -5.98
CA GLY A 3 5.95 -11.32 -4.90
C GLY A 3 5.61 -12.19 -3.68
N LYS A 4 5.67 -11.62 -2.48
CA LYS A 4 5.22 -12.28 -1.24
C LYS A 4 3.83 -11.81 -0.87
N THR A 5 2.91 -12.73 -0.61
CA THR A 5 1.57 -12.40 -0.11
C THR A 5 1.63 -12.17 1.40
N VAL A 6 1.22 -10.99 1.85
CA VAL A 6 1.18 -10.60 3.26
C VAL A 6 -0.19 -10.01 3.62
N LYS A 7 -0.52 -9.93 4.91
CA LYS A 7 -1.78 -9.35 5.39
C LYS A 7 -1.64 -7.84 5.55
N CYS A 8 -2.58 -7.06 5.02
CA CYS A 8 -2.61 -5.61 5.19
C CYS A 8 -2.84 -5.25 6.67
N PRO A 9 -2.00 -4.40 7.28
CA PRO A 9 -2.16 -4.00 8.68
C PRO A 9 -3.37 -3.08 8.91
N VAL A 10 -3.90 -2.44 7.86
CA VAL A 10 -5.02 -1.49 7.97
C VAL A 10 -6.38 -2.18 7.87
N CYS A 11 -6.57 -3.04 6.85
CA CYS A 11 -7.87 -3.68 6.58
C CYS A 11 -7.88 -5.19 6.75
N GLY A 12 -6.74 -5.81 7.07
CA GLY A 12 -6.63 -7.26 7.26
C GLY A 12 -6.72 -8.10 5.98
N LYS A 13 -6.85 -7.50 4.80
CA LYS A 13 -6.92 -8.23 3.52
C LYS A 13 -5.53 -8.63 3.02
N PRO A 14 -5.36 -9.80 2.41
CA PRO A 14 -4.09 -10.19 1.81
C PRO A 14 -3.76 -9.29 0.61
N TYR A 15 -2.47 -8.99 0.42
CA TYR A 15 -1.95 -8.27 -0.75
C TYR A 15 -0.51 -8.72 -1.05
N VAL A 16 -0.07 -8.49 -2.29
CA VAL A 16 1.26 -8.88 -2.74
C VAL A 16 2.23 -7.71 -2.52
N VAL A 17 3.37 -8.00 -1.89
CA VAL A 17 4.52 -7.11 -1.79
C VAL A 17 5.66 -7.63 -2.65
N HIS A 18 6.33 -6.73 -3.35
CA HIS A 18 7.47 -7.04 -4.21
C HIS A 18 8.73 -6.43 -3.58
N PRO A 19 9.67 -7.25 -3.06
CA PRO A 19 10.81 -6.74 -2.30
C PRO A 19 11.76 -5.85 -3.12
N TYR A 20 11.74 -5.98 -4.45
CA TYR A 20 12.60 -5.21 -5.37
C TYR A 20 11.86 -4.07 -6.06
N VAL A 21 10.61 -3.78 -5.69
CA VAL A 21 9.85 -2.67 -6.25
C VAL A 21 10.02 -1.44 -5.36
N VAL A 22 10.51 -0.36 -5.96
CA VAL A 22 10.64 0.94 -5.28
C VAL A 22 9.26 1.58 -5.21
N GLY A 23 8.78 1.77 -3.99
CA GLY A 23 7.49 2.38 -3.70
C GLY A 23 7.04 2.01 -2.30
N ASP A 24 6.20 2.87 -1.70
CA ASP A 24 5.59 2.54 -0.42
C ASP A 24 4.75 1.25 -0.58
N GLN A 25 4.99 0.24 0.26
CA GLN A 25 4.28 -1.04 0.24
C GLN A 25 3.81 -1.40 1.66
N SER A 26 3.72 -0.40 2.54
CA SER A 26 3.40 -0.54 3.96
C SER A 26 1.95 -0.98 4.21
N ALA A 27 1.07 -0.81 3.22
CA ALA A 27 -0.30 -1.28 3.24
C ALA A 27 -0.77 -1.68 1.83
N CYS A 28 -1.94 -2.31 1.74
CA CYS A 28 -2.51 -2.69 0.45
C CYS A 28 -2.84 -1.45 -0.42
N PRO A 29 -2.87 -1.60 -1.76
CA PRO A 29 -3.09 -0.48 -2.69
C PRO A 29 -4.35 0.33 -2.36
N LYS A 30 -5.43 -0.34 -1.97
CA LYS A 30 -6.70 0.30 -1.62
C LYS A 30 -6.57 1.24 -0.43
N CYS A 31 -5.99 0.77 0.68
CA CYS A 31 -5.83 1.61 1.88
C CYS A 31 -4.90 2.79 1.63
N ARG A 32 -3.86 2.59 0.80
CA ARG A 32 -2.95 3.67 0.41
C ARG A 32 -3.63 4.73 -0.45
N GLU A 33 -4.48 4.32 -1.38
CA GLU A 33 -5.26 5.26 -2.20
C GLU A 33 -6.23 6.08 -1.35
N GLU A 34 -6.94 5.44 -0.42
CA GLU A 34 -7.84 6.15 0.50
C GLU A 34 -7.07 7.15 1.37
N ALA A 35 -5.94 6.75 1.94
CA ALA A 35 -5.09 7.66 2.72
C ALA A 35 -4.60 8.86 1.89
N ARG A 36 -4.32 8.66 0.60
CA ARG A 36 -3.91 9.75 -0.31
C ARG A 36 -5.04 10.72 -0.62
N LYS A 37 -6.30 10.28 -0.62
CA LYS A 37 -7.47 11.16 -0.82
C LYS A 37 -7.67 12.12 0.36
N ASP A 38 -7.29 11.68 1.55
CA ASP A 38 -7.41 12.47 2.79
C ASP A 38 -6.24 13.45 3.00
N LEU A 39 -5.16 13.33 2.22
CA LEU A 39 -4.02 14.25 2.34
C LEU A 39 -4.45 15.67 1.94
N PRO A 40 -4.24 16.68 2.81
CA PRO A 40 -4.56 18.05 2.48
C PRO A 40 -3.77 18.48 1.25
N ASN A 41 -4.45 19.16 0.33
CA ASN A 41 -4.03 19.52 -1.03
C ASN A 41 -2.76 20.40 -1.15
N LYS A 42 -2.02 20.59 -0.05
CA LYS A 42 -0.79 21.39 0.07
C LYS A 42 0.46 20.68 -0.50
N TRP A 43 0.32 19.42 -0.94
CA TRP A 43 1.40 18.58 -1.47
C TRP A 43 1.02 17.86 -2.78
N ARG A 44 -0.05 18.32 -3.45
CA ARG A 44 -0.53 17.75 -4.72
C ARG A 44 0.12 18.42 -5.92
#